data_AF-A0AA41UG70-F1
#
_entry.id   AF-A0AA41UG70-F1
#
_cell.length_a   1.000
_cell.length_b   1.000
_cell.length_c   1.000
_cell.angle_alpha   90.00
_cell.angle_beta   90.00
_cell.angle_gamma   90.00
#
_symmetry.space_group_name_H-M   'P 1'
#
loop_
_entity.id
_entity.type
_entity.pdbx_description
1 polymer ?
#
loop_
_entity_poly.entity_id
_entity_poly.type
_entity_poly.pdbx_seq_one_letter_code
_entity_poly.pdbx_strand_id
1 'polypeptide(L)'
;MFCSHRRLGLPVALAVSVVLVGCAPWPLTPTPGPTSTSAATATASPTASPSAPGTDTTTPPPDDATATPQPGDQVLAARISYGWAWPGPGQPATVGHDNAVPIAPPPNPPLPVLTSIGVGAHPLASPPYDQLSFRFEGGFPGYELEYVPVLTGDASGLPIPMDGTDSILRVVFRLAQAHTEVGTSSVLEAPPTGVGLSAITRYAPAGDFEGTVTYGIGVGRPMPSTVNTAVRVYEVERIEQGRHLFVVAVQVDASPWR
;
A
#
# COMPACT_ATOMS: atom_id res chain seq x y z
N MET A 1 44.50 26.62 33.11
CA MET A 1 45.54 26.80 32.10
C MET A 1 44.84 26.88 30.76
N PHE A 2 44.89 28.06 30.14
CA PHE A 2 44.16 28.42 28.92
C PHE A 2 44.75 27.71 27.69
N CYS A 3 43.91 27.26 26.76
CA CYS A 3 44.07 27.67 25.36
C CYS A 3 42.78 27.43 24.57
N SER A 4 42.17 28.56 24.22
CA SER A 4 41.03 28.73 23.31
C SER A 4 41.56 28.90 21.89
N HIS A 5 40.99 28.21 20.92
CA HIS A 5 41.05 28.63 19.52
C HIS A 5 39.67 28.55 18.86
N ARG A 6 38.97 29.68 18.96
CA ARG A 6 37.98 30.12 17.98
C ARG A 6 38.66 30.24 16.62
N ARG A 7 38.07 29.66 15.57
CA ARG A 7 38.22 30.16 14.20
C ARG A 7 36.87 30.66 13.72
N LEU A 8 36.88 31.94 13.40
CA LEU A 8 35.80 32.76 12.85
C LEU A 8 36.05 32.87 11.33
N GLY A 9 34.98 32.88 10.54
CA GLY A 9 34.98 33.35 9.15
C GLY A 9 34.35 32.34 8.20
N LEU A 10 33.46 32.71 7.29
CA LEU A 10 32.71 33.93 6.98
C LEU A 10 31.59 33.43 6.03
N PRO A 11 30.35 33.95 6.06
CA PRO A 11 29.26 33.42 5.24
C PRO A 11 29.35 33.92 3.80
N VAL A 12 29.20 33.02 2.82
CA VAL A 12 28.99 33.38 1.41
C VAL A 12 27.49 33.45 1.15
N ALA A 13 27.06 34.64 0.74
CA ALA A 13 25.67 34.99 0.48
C ALA A 13 25.21 34.57 -0.92
N LEU A 14 23.94 34.14 -0.95
CA LEU A 14 22.91 34.20 -1.99
C LEU A 14 23.24 34.90 -3.33
N ALA A 15 22.87 34.23 -4.43
CA ALA A 15 22.30 34.88 -5.60
C ALA A 15 21.09 34.08 -6.10
N VAL A 16 19.90 34.60 -5.80
CA VAL A 16 18.60 34.18 -6.33
C VAL A 16 18.34 35.00 -7.59
N SER A 17 18.12 34.33 -8.72
CA SER A 17 17.64 34.99 -9.94
C SER A 17 16.14 34.75 -10.09
N VAL A 18 15.37 35.81 -9.89
CA VAL A 18 13.94 35.92 -10.18
C VAL A 18 13.80 36.32 -11.66
N VAL A 19 12.98 35.59 -12.42
CA VAL A 19 12.47 36.07 -13.71
C VAL A 19 10.94 36.12 -13.61
N LEU A 20 10.44 37.35 -13.52
CA LEU A 20 9.04 37.74 -13.68
C LEU A 20 8.83 38.10 -15.15
N VAL A 21 7.92 37.41 -15.84
CA VAL A 21 7.23 37.97 -17.02
C VAL A 21 5.76 37.61 -16.88
N GLY A 22 4.94 38.62 -16.64
CA GLY A 22 3.50 38.52 -16.64
C GLY A 22 2.91 38.70 -18.04
N CYS A 23 1.70 38.20 -18.22
CA CYS A 23 0.62 38.87 -18.94
C CYS A 23 -0.68 38.12 -18.67
N ALA A 24 -1.61 38.80 -18.02
CA ALA A 24 -3.05 38.55 -18.12
C ALA A 24 -3.63 39.75 -18.92
N PRO A 25 -4.92 39.81 -19.36
CA PRO A 25 -6.03 38.93 -18.98
C PRO A 25 -7.17 38.76 -20.07
N TRP A 26 -8.27 38.06 -19.67
CA TRP A 26 -9.70 38.23 -20.07
C TRP A 26 -10.44 37.18 -20.94
N PRO A 27 -11.78 37.03 -20.72
CA PRO A 27 -12.46 35.74 -20.68
C PRO A 27 -13.36 35.46 -21.89
N LEU A 28 -13.73 34.20 -22.09
CA LEU A 28 -14.88 33.83 -22.92
C LEU A 28 -15.81 32.89 -22.15
N THR A 29 -17.09 33.28 -22.17
CA THR A 29 -18.27 32.69 -21.55
C THR A 29 -18.72 31.39 -22.22
N PRO A 30 -19.57 30.58 -21.53
CA PRO A 30 -20.00 29.27 -22.00
C PRO A 30 -21.14 29.36 -23.02
N THR A 31 -21.14 28.45 -24.00
CA THR A 31 -22.29 28.19 -24.90
C THR A 31 -23.01 26.90 -24.47
N PRO A 32 -24.34 26.90 -24.32
CA PRO A 32 -25.13 25.72 -24.00
C PRO A 32 -25.45 24.91 -25.27
N GLY A 33 -25.32 23.58 -25.19
CA GLY A 33 -25.69 22.63 -26.24
C GLY A 33 -26.69 21.59 -25.71
N PRO A 34 -27.54 21.02 -26.59
CA PRO A 34 -28.95 20.82 -26.30
C PRO A 34 -29.33 19.56 -25.52
N THR A 35 -30.41 19.73 -24.76
CA THR A 35 -31.36 18.76 -24.25
C THR A 35 -31.72 17.71 -25.31
N SER A 36 -31.57 16.44 -24.96
CA SER A 36 -32.26 15.34 -25.62
C SER A 36 -33.07 14.58 -24.58
N THR A 37 -34.33 14.99 -24.48
CA THR A 37 -35.42 14.22 -23.89
C THR A 37 -35.62 12.95 -24.72
N SER A 38 -35.67 11.78 -24.09
CA SER A 38 -36.33 10.62 -24.70
C SER A 38 -37.15 9.89 -23.66
N ALA A 39 -38.36 9.59 -24.11
CA ALA A 39 -39.55 9.29 -23.34
C ALA A 39 -39.49 7.93 -22.65
N ALA A 40 -40.22 7.88 -21.54
CA ALA A 40 -40.60 6.67 -20.85
C ALA A 40 -41.55 5.81 -21.70
N THR A 41 -41.36 4.49 -21.61
CA THR A 41 -42.41 3.50 -21.84
C THR A 41 -42.44 2.58 -20.62
N ALA A 42 -43.52 2.67 -19.86
CA ALA A 42 -43.84 1.73 -18.79
C ALA A 42 -44.37 0.42 -19.38
N THR A 43 -44.16 -0.73 -18.72
CA THR A 43 -45.19 -1.74 -18.44
C THR A 43 -44.65 -2.93 -17.61
N ALA A 44 -45.39 -3.20 -16.53
CA ALA A 44 -45.60 -4.46 -15.80
C ALA A 44 -44.50 -5.10 -14.93
N SER A 45 -44.75 -5.05 -13.62
CA SER A 45 -44.34 -6.03 -12.61
C SER A 45 -44.96 -7.41 -12.88
N PRO A 46 -44.31 -8.49 -12.40
CA PRO A 46 -45.06 -9.38 -11.51
C PRO A 46 -44.30 -9.74 -10.21
N THR A 47 -45.06 -9.66 -9.11
CA THR A 47 -45.19 -10.63 -8.01
C THR A 47 -43.94 -11.36 -7.52
N ALA A 48 -43.46 -10.97 -6.33
CA ALA A 48 -42.53 -11.72 -5.51
C ALA A 48 -43.26 -12.46 -4.37
N SER A 49 -42.92 -13.74 -4.14
CA SER A 49 -42.99 -14.47 -2.85
C SER A 49 -42.51 -15.92 -3.02
N PRO A 50 -42.05 -16.66 -1.98
CA PRO A 50 -40.94 -16.41 -1.05
C PRO A 50 -39.99 -17.65 -0.85
N SER A 51 -38.97 -17.51 0.02
CA SER A 51 -38.07 -18.54 0.63
C SER A 51 -36.74 -18.77 -0.12
N ALA A 52 -35.54 -18.88 0.49
CA ALA A 52 -35.11 -19.19 1.86
C ALA A 52 -33.69 -18.57 2.12
N PRO A 53 -33.09 -18.68 3.33
CA PRO A 53 -32.01 -17.80 3.80
C PRO A 53 -30.65 -18.15 3.20
N GLY A 54 -30.02 -17.17 2.55
CA GLY A 54 -28.64 -17.24 2.08
C GLY A 54 -27.71 -16.51 3.03
N THR A 55 -26.74 -17.26 3.56
CA THR A 55 -25.55 -16.83 4.29
C THR A 55 -24.93 -15.55 3.74
N ASP A 56 -24.69 -14.58 4.63
CA ASP A 56 -23.96 -13.36 4.35
C ASP A 56 -22.55 -13.65 3.83
N THR A 57 -22.29 -13.38 2.56
CA THR A 57 -20.93 -13.11 2.07
C THR A 57 -20.97 -12.26 0.80
N THR A 58 -20.00 -11.34 0.70
CA THR A 58 -19.36 -10.82 -0.53
C THR A 58 -19.66 -9.35 -0.86
N THR A 59 -18.90 -8.46 -0.22
CA THR A 59 -18.42 -7.25 -0.89
C THR A 59 -17.31 -7.66 -1.89
N PRO A 60 -17.34 -7.23 -3.16
CA PRO A 60 -16.24 -7.51 -4.08
C PRO A 60 -14.92 -6.96 -3.52
N PRO A 61 -13.79 -7.64 -3.70
CA PRO A 61 -12.49 -7.12 -3.27
C PRO A 61 -12.24 -5.79 -3.99
N PRO A 62 -11.65 -4.79 -3.31
CA PRO A 62 -11.41 -3.51 -3.93
C PRO A 62 -10.36 -3.60 -5.02
N ASP A 63 -10.58 -2.84 -6.09
CA ASP A 63 -9.73 -2.76 -7.28
C ASP A 63 -8.28 -2.41 -6.92
N ASP A 64 -7.43 -3.43 -6.71
CA ASP A 64 -5.96 -3.32 -6.61
C ASP A 64 -5.30 -2.98 -7.97
N ALA A 65 -6.05 -2.35 -8.87
CA ALA A 65 -5.77 -2.30 -10.28
C ALA A 65 -5.24 -0.91 -10.68
N THR A 66 -3.92 -0.80 -10.79
CA THR A 66 -3.30 0.21 -11.65
C THR A 66 -3.54 -0.11 -13.14
N ALA A 67 -4.02 -1.32 -13.49
CA ALA A 67 -4.33 -1.78 -14.85
C ALA A 67 -5.70 -2.46 -14.94
N THR A 68 -6.41 -2.27 -16.06
CA THR A 68 -7.73 -2.86 -16.33
C THR A 68 -7.67 -4.40 -16.37
N PRO A 69 -8.62 -5.14 -15.78
CA PRO A 69 -8.63 -6.60 -15.80
C PRO A 69 -8.58 -7.14 -17.24
N GLN A 70 -7.68 -8.10 -17.49
CA GLN A 70 -7.55 -8.76 -18.78
C GLN A 70 -8.36 -10.07 -18.83
N PRO A 71 -8.72 -10.55 -20.04
CA PRO A 71 -9.34 -11.86 -20.19
C PRO A 71 -8.45 -12.97 -19.60
N GLY A 72 -8.99 -13.73 -18.64
CA GLY A 72 -8.25 -14.78 -17.93
C GLY A 72 -7.81 -14.38 -16.51
N ASP A 73 -7.97 -13.11 -16.13
CA ASP A 73 -7.78 -12.71 -14.75
C ASP A 73 -8.96 -13.20 -13.89
N GLN A 74 -8.65 -13.83 -12.77
CA GLN A 74 -9.66 -14.39 -11.88
C GLN A 74 -9.24 -14.24 -10.42
N VAL A 75 -10.15 -13.80 -9.56
CA VAL A 75 -9.98 -13.91 -8.10
C VAL A 75 -10.42 -15.31 -7.67
N LEU A 76 -9.52 -16.06 -7.04
CA LEU A 76 -9.77 -17.41 -6.53
C LEU A 76 -10.32 -17.36 -5.11
N ALA A 77 -9.70 -16.56 -4.25
CA ALA A 77 -10.14 -16.35 -2.87
C ALA A 77 -9.81 -14.93 -2.41
N ALA A 78 -10.62 -14.39 -1.50
CA ALA A 78 -10.34 -13.13 -0.83
C ALA A 78 -10.82 -13.20 0.62
N ARG A 79 -10.00 -12.73 1.56
CA ARG A 79 -10.37 -12.67 2.99
C ARG A 79 -9.76 -11.45 3.67
N ILE A 80 -10.41 -11.03 4.76
CA ILE A 80 -9.81 -10.09 5.73
C ILE A 80 -9.01 -10.93 6.71
N SER A 81 -7.69 -10.80 6.70
CA SER A 81 -6.78 -11.50 7.61
C SER A 81 -6.54 -10.70 8.90
N TYR A 82 -6.64 -9.37 8.82
CA TYR A 82 -6.61 -8.45 9.96
C TYR A 82 -7.63 -7.34 9.75
N GLY A 83 -8.58 -7.20 10.68
CA GLY A 83 -9.61 -6.15 10.62
C GLY A 83 -9.10 -4.78 11.02
N TRP A 84 -9.93 -3.74 10.85
CA TRP A 84 -9.59 -2.37 11.25
C TRP A 84 -9.20 -2.28 12.72
N ALA A 85 -7.91 -2.13 12.98
CA ALA A 85 -7.33 -1.97 14.30
C ALA A 85 -5.96 -1.30 14.22
N TRP A 86 -5.47 -0.79 15.35
CA TRP A 86 -4.18 -0.12 15.43
C TRP A 86 -3.12 -1.06 16.01
N PRO A 87 -2.18 -1.58 15.19
CA PRO A 87 -1.06 -2.38 15.66
C PRO A 87 0.03 -1.47 16.24
N GLY A 88 -0.20 -0.95 17.44
CA GLY A 88 0.69 0.02 18.08
C GLY A 88 2.05 -0.57 18.49
N PRO A 89 3.00 0.29 18.94
CA PRO A 89 4.30 -0.16 19.43
C PRO A 89 4.18 -1.19 20.56
N GLY A 90 4.90 -2.31 20.43
CA GLY A 90 4.86 -3.42 21.38
C GLY A 90 3.58 -4.25 21.35
N GLN A 91 2.68 -3.99 20.39
CA GLN A 91 1.42 -4.72 20.17
C GLN A 91 1.27 -5.08 18.67
N PRO A 92 2.19 -5.88 18.11
CA PRO A 92 2.14 -6.21 16.70
C PRO A 92 0.91 -7.05 16.35
N ALA A 93 0.35 -6.82 15.18
CA ALA A 93 -0.60 -7.74 14.56
C ALA A 93 0.16 -8.83 13.82
N THR A 94 -0.08 -10.11 14.16
CA THR A 94 0.60 -11.26 13.53
C THR A 94 -0.40 -12.13 12.78
N VAL A 95 -0.09 -12.47 11.53
CA VAL A 95 -0.82 -13.45 10.72
C VAL A 95 0.16 -14.53 10.28
N GLY A 96 -0.14 -15.78 10.65
CA GLY A 96 0.67 -16.94 10.28
C GLY A 96 0.15 -17.61 9.01
N HIS A 97 1.08 -18.18 8.24
CA HIS A 97 0.81 -19.08 7.12
C HIS A 97 1.78 -20.25 7.17
N ASP A 98 1.28 -21.45 6.91
CA ASP A 98 2.10 -22.66 6.86
C ASP A 98 2.80 -22.75 5.51
N ASN A 99 4.07 -22.36 5.47
CA ASN A 99 4.93 -22.54 4.30
C ASN A 99 5.96 -23.63 4.61
N ALA A 100 5.93 -24.72 3.84
CA ALA A 100 6.88 -25.81 4.00
C ALA A 100 8.27 -25.35 3.53
N VAL A 101 9.22 -25.24 4.45
CA VAL A 101 10.62 -24.98 4.10
C VAL A 101 11.14 -26.19 3.30
N PRO A 102 11.78 -25.98 2.13
CA PRO A 102 12.45 -27.03 1.39
C PRO A 102 13.47 -27.81 2.24
N ILE A 103 13.16 -29.08 2.56
CA ILE A 103 14.09 -30.01 3.24
C ILE A 103 14.92 -30.81 2.21
N ALA A 104 14.48 -30.85 0.94
CA ALA A 104 15.13 -31.59 -0.14
C ALA A 104 15.80 -30.66 -1.16
N PRO A 105 16.80 -31.14 -1.94
CA PRO A 105 17.27 -30.43 -3.13
C PRO A 105 16.07 -30.13 -4.06
N PRO A 106 16.16 -29.09 -4.92
CA PRO A 106 15.07 -28.66 -5.80
C PRO A 106 14.34 -29.85 -6.47
N PRO A 107 13.00 -29.77 -6.62
CA PRO A 107 12.25 -28.54 -6.80
C PRO A 107 11.15 -28.39 -5.74
N ASN A 108 11.51 -28.17 -4.48
CA ASN A 108 10.50 -27.72 -3.52
C ASN A 108 10.14 -26.25 -3.83
N PRO A 109 8.89 -25.80 -3.62
CA PRO A 109 8.53 -24.42 -3.89
C PRO A 109 9.47 -23.49 -3.10
N PRO A 110 10.10 -22.49 -3.75
CA PRO A 110 10.86 -21.49 -3.03
C PRO A 110 9.95 -20.80 -2.02
N LEU A 111 10.55 -20.18 -0.99
CA LEU A 111 9.82 -19.26 -0.10
C LEU A 111 8.95 -18.31 -0.96
N PRO A 112 7.73 -17.95 -0.51
CA PRO A 112 6.95 -16.88 -1.13
C PRO A 112 7.82 -15.73 -1.64
N VAL A 113 7.78 -15.50 -2.96
CA VAL A 113 8.66 -14.54 -3.64
C VAL A 113 7.89 -13.26 -3.91
N LEU A 114 8.33 -12.13 -3.35
CA LEU A 114 7.75 -10.83 -3.65
C LEU A 114 8.13 -10.42 -5.09
N THR A 115 7.14 -10.17 -5.93
CA THR A 115 7.35 -9.88 -7.36
C THR A 115 6.89 -8.50 -7.76
N SER A 116 5.91 -7.91 -7.06
CA SER A 116 5.50 -6.54 -7.29
C SER A 116 4.88 -5.87 -6.08
N ILE A 117 4.90 -4.54 -6.11
CA ILE A 117 4.25 -3.67 -5.15
C ILE A 117 3.25 -2.79 -5.90
N GLY A 118 2.04 -2.65 -5.35
CA GLY A 118 1.00 -1.77 -5.88
C GLY A 118 0.61 -0.70 -4.87
N VAL A 119 0.02 0.39 -5.36
CA VAL A 119 -0.54 1.45 -4.52
C VAL A 119 -1.85 1.97 -5.12
N GLY A 120 -2.83 2.29 -4.27
CA GLY A 120 -4.13 2.81 -4.71
C GLY A 120 -4.86 3.59 -3.62
N ALA A 121 -5.57 4.64 -4.03
CA ALA A 121 -6.48 5.39 -3.16
C ALA A 121 -7.92 4.96 -3.39
N HIS A 122 -8.68 4.75 -2.32
CA HIS A 122 -10.07 4.30 -2.35
C HIS A 122 -10.99 5.29 -1.62
N PRO A 123 -11.18 6.50 -2.16
CA PRO A 123 -11.91 7.56 -1.49
C PRO A 123 -13.44 7.30 -1.40
N LEU A 124 -14.00 6.42 -2.21
CA LEU A 124 -15.43 6.14 -2.18
C LEU A 124 -15.79 4.92 -1.32
N ALA A 125 -14.79 4.25 -0.74
CA ALA A 125 -15.03 3.15 0.17
C ALA A 125 -15.54 3.63 1.55
N SER A 126 -16.08 2.70 2.33
CA SER A 126 -16.56 2.95 3.68
C SER A 126 -15.91 1.97 4.68
N PRO A 127 -14.96 2.42 5.53
CA PRO A 127 -14.31 3.73 5.49
C PRO A 127 -13.44 3.92 4.23
N PRO A 128 -13.09 5.16 3.84
CA PRO A 128 -12.08 5.42 2.82
C PRO A 128 -10.71 4.94 3.28
N TYR A 129 -9.86 4.51 2.35
CA TYR A 129 -8.49 4.07 2.69
C TYR A 129 -7.54 4.27 1.53
N ASP A 130 -6.25 4.28 1.86
CA ASP A 130 -5.17 4.06 0.92
C ASP A 130 -4.64 2.63 1.08
N GLN A 131 -4.17 2.04 -0.01
CA GLN A 131 -3.70 0.67 -0.06
C GLN A 131 -2.26 0.63 -0.56
N LEU A 132 -1.42 -0.16 0.11
CA LEU A 132 -0.16 -0.66 -0.42
C LEU A 132 -0.25 -2.19 -0.51
N SER A 133 -0.09 -2.75 -1.70
CA SER A 133 -0.17 -4.19 -1.93
C SER A 133 1.19 -4.80 -2.22
N PHE A 134 1.40 -6.01 -1.73
CA PHE A 134 2.59 -6.82 -1.94
C PHE A 134 2.16 -8.12 -2.63
N ARG A 135 2.66 -8.38 -3.84
CA ARG A 135 2.25 -9.55 -4.64
C ARG A 135 3.33 -10.62 -4.61
N PHE A 136 2.96 -11.78 -4.08
CA PHE A 136 3.83 -12.93 -3.94
C PHE A 136 3.50 -14.02 -4.95
N GLU A 137 4.53 -14.75 -5.36
CA GLU A 137 4.39 -16.07 -6.00
C GLU A 137 4.71 -17.18 -5.00
N GLY A 138 4.15 -18.37 -5.21
CA GLY A 138 4.46 -19.56 -4.40
C GLY A 138 3.62 -19.72 -3.14
N GLY A 139 3.04 -18.65 -2.60
CA GLY A 139 2.10 -18.70 -1.46
C GLY A 139 1.96 -17.36 -0.74
N PHE A 140 1.08 -17.31 0.27
CA PHE A 140 1.07 -16.21 1.24
C PHE A 140 2.24 -16.35 2.22
N PRO A 141 3.07 -15.31 2.42
CA PRO A 141 3.99 -15.30 3.54
C PRO A 141 3.24 -15.11 4.86
N GLY A 142 3.82 -15.57 5.97
CA GLY A 142 3.41 -15.06 7.29
C GLY A 142 3.82 -13.59 7.41
N TYR A 143 3.14 -12.78 8.23
CA TYR A 143 3.55 -11.39 8.42
C TYR A 143 3.16 -10.79 9.77
N GLU A 144 3.89 -9.72 10.09
CA GLU A 144 3.73 -8.91 11.29
C GLU A 144 3.59 -7.44 10.89
N LEU A 145 2.62 -6.74 11.47
CA LEU A 145 2.46 -5.29 11.33
C LEU A 145 2.65 -4.62 12.68
N GLU A 146 3.42 -3.54 12.71
CA GLU A 146 3.65 -2.75 13.93
C GLU A 146 3.97 -1.30 13.59
N TYR A 147 3.31 -0.36 14.27
CA TYR A 147 3.75 1.04 14.26
C TYR A 147 5.03 1.18 15.09
N VAL A 148 6.08 1.70 14.45
CA VAL A 148 7.40 1.89 15.06
C VAL A 148 7.81 3.36 15.03
N PRO A 149 8.59 3.82 16.02
CA PRO A 149 9.07 5.21 16.05
C PRO A 149 10.12 5.49 14.97
N VAL A 150 10.87 4.47 14.56
CA VAL A 150 11.95 4.56 13.56
C VAL A 150 11.93 3.28 12.73
N LEU A 151 12.03 3.41 11.40
CA LEU A 151 12.34 2.28 10.54
C LEU A 151 13.83 2.01 10.60
N THR A 152 14.22 0.81 11.01
CA THR A 152 15.63 0.40 11.08
C THR A 152 15.91 -0.62 9.99
N GLY A 153 17.02 -0.46 9.26
CA GLY A 153 17.45 -1.46 8.29
C GLY A 153 17.94 -2.74 8.98
N ASP A 154 17.44 -3.89 8.57
CA ASP A 154 17.62 -5.16 9.29
C ASP A 154 19.10 -5.56 9.41
N ALA A 155 19.85 -5.46 8.31
CA ALA A 155 21.27 -5.82 8.28
C ALA A 155 22.19 -4.73 8.82
N SER A 156 21.83 -3.45 8.64
CA SER A 156 22.70 -2.33 9.00
C SER A 156 22.50 -1.84 10.43
N GLY A 157 21.31 -2.06 11.01
CA GLY A 157 20.89 -1.43 12.26
C GLY A 157 20.73 0.09 12.17
N LEU A 158 20.82 0.68 10.98
CA LEU A 158 20.76 2.12 10.78
C LEU A 158 19.32 2.58 10.50
N PRO A 159 18.92 3.78 10.98
CA PRO A 159 17.65 4.38 10.62
C PRO A 159 17.52 4.59 9.11
N ILE A 160 16.36 4.26 8.57
CA ILE A 160 15.97 4.55 7.20
C ILE A 160 15.11 5.82 7.22
N PRO A 161 15.51 6.89 6.52
CA PRO A 161 14.74 8.13 6.48
C PRO A 161 13.34 7.90 5.91
N MET A 162 12.32 8.38 6.64
CA MET A 162 10.90 8.34 6.28
C MET A 162 10.32 9.76 6.22
N ASP A 163 10.95 10.61 5.41
CA ASP A 163 10.61 12.04 5.30
C ASP A 163 9.14 12.24 4.90
N GLY A 164 8.49 13.24 5.51
CA GLY A 164 7.09 13.57 5.23
C GLY A 164 6.05 12.62 5.82
N THR A 165 6.48 11.64 6.64
CA THR A 165 5.60 10.74 7.39
C THR A 165 5.46 11.22 8.83
N ASP A 166 4.31 10.95 9.45
CA ASP A 166 4.10 11.21 10.88
C ASP A 166 4.37 9.96 11.73
N SER A 167 3.95 8.80 11.21
CA SER A 167 4.18 7.51 11.83
C SER A 167 4.59 6.48 10.78
N ILE A 168 5.26 5.42 11.22
CA ILE A 168 5.79 4.38 10.35
C ILE A 168 5.14 3.06 10.75
N LEU A 169 4.41 2.45 9.82
CA LEU A 169 3.92 1.08 9.94
C LEU A 169 4.97 0.15 9.34
N ARG A 170 5.69 -0.60 10.17
CA ARG A 170 6.58 -1.66 9.74
C ARG A 170 5.77 -2.90 9.40
N VAL A 171 6.10 -3.53 8.28
CA VAL A 171 5.57 -4.81 7.82
C VAL A 171 6.75 -5.78 7.69
N VAL A 172 6.71 -6.89 8.42
CA VAL A 172 7.73 -7.94 8.36
C VAL A 172 7.07 -9.19 7.79
N PHE A 173 7.45 -9.59 6.59
CA PHE A 173 7.06 -10.87 6.00
C PHE A 173 8.03 -11.96 6.43
N ARG A 174 7.52 -13.11 6.87
CA ARG A 174 8.26 -14.29 7.33
C ARG A 174 8.06 -15.44 6.35
N LEU A 175 9.11 -16.24 6.20
CA LEU A 175 9.22 -17.27 5.17
C LEU A 175 8.98 -16.67 3.78
N ALA A 176 9.62 -15.54 3.50
CA ALA A 176 9.47 -14.79 2.25
C ALA A 176 10.85 -14.33 1.74
N GLN A 177 10.96 -14.06 0.44
CA GLN A 177 12.15 -13.44 -0.15
C GLN A 177 11.78 -12.40 -1.20
N ALA A 178 12.63 -11.40 -1.39
CA ALA A 178 12.49 -10.37 -2.42
C ALA A 178 13.71 -10.29 -3.35
N HIS A 179 14.47 -11.40 -3.45
CA HIS A 179 15.63 -11.55 -4.32
C HIS A 179 15.60 -12.87 -5.11
N THR A 180 16.35 -12.89 -6.21
CA THR A 180 16.64 -14.07 -7.02
C THR A 180 17.81 -14.86 -6.43
N GLU A 181 18.06 -16.08 -6.91
CA GLU A 181 19.19 -16.93 -6.46
C GLU A 181 20.57 -16.26 -6.57
N VAL A 182 20.72 -15.28 -7.47
CA VAL A 182 21.97 -14.51 -7.65
C VAL A 182 22.00 -13.20 -6.85
N GLY A 183 21.00 -12.95 -6.01
CA GLY A 183 20.92 -11.81 -5.09
C GLY A 183 20.37 -10.51 -5.68
N THR A 184 19.83 -10.53 -6.91
CA THR A 184 19.16 -9.35 -7.50
C THR A 184 17.71 -9.26 -7.01
N SER A 185 17.13 -8.05 -6.94
CA SER A 185 15.70 -7.89 -6.60
C SER A 185 14.80 -8.77 -7.48
N SER A 186 13.85 -9.47 -6.87
CA SER A 186 12.75 -10.15 -7.56
C SER A 186 11.54 -9.24 -7.80
N VAL A 187 11.51 -8.05 -7.18
CA VAL A 187 10.47 -7.04 -7.42
C VAL A 187 10.69 -6.43 -8.81
N LEU A 188 9.79 -6.76 -9.74
CA LEU A 188 9.83 -6.35 -11.13
C LEU A 188 9.10 -5.03 -11.37
N GLU A 189 8.04 -4.79 -10.59
CA GLU A 189 7.18 -3.63 -10.72
C GLU A 189 6.89 -3.03 -9.35
N ALA A 190 7.10 -1.72 -9.21
CA ALA A 190 6.77 -0.99 -8.00
C ALA A 190 6.51 0.50 -8.32
N PRO A 191 5.58 1.17 -7.63
CA PRO A 191 5.39 2.61 -7.75
C PRO A 191 6.61 3.37 -7.19
N PRO A 192 6.78 4.67 -7.49
CA PRO A 192 7.76 5.51 -6.80
C PRO A 192 7.61 5.42 -5.28
N THR A 193 8.71 5.43 -4.55
CA THR A 193 8.70 5.26 -3.08
C THR A 193 7.91 6.37 -2.37
N GLY A 194 7.95 7.60 -2.87
CA GLY A 194 7.04 8.67 -2.45
C GLY A 194 5.73 8.59 -3.23
N VAL A 195 4.74 7.90 -2.67
CA VAL A 195 3.45 7.65 -3.33
C VAL A 195 2.51 8.86 -3.27
N GLY A 196 2.61 9.70 -2.23
CA GLY A 196 1.86 10.96 -2.12
C GLY A 196 0.34 10.83 -1.97
N LEU A 197 -0.17 9.69 -1.51
CA LEU A 197 -1.59 9.57 -1.14
C LEU A 197 -1.84 10.23 0.23
N SER A 198 -3.11 10.42 0.58
CA SER A 198 -3.50 11.17 1.77
C SER A 198 -3.01 10.50 3.06
N ALA A 199 -3.29 9.22 3.24
CA ALA A 199 -2.91 8.43 4.41
C ALA A 199 -1.58 7.70 4.20
N ILE A 200 -1.31 7.13 3.02
CA ILE A 200 0.00 6.54 2.69
C ILE A 200 0.81 7.54 1.90
N THR A 201 1.88 8.06 2.48
CA THR A 201 2.71 9.10 1.85
C THR A 201 3.93 8.51 1.14
N ARG A 202 4.49 7.42 1.68
CA ARG A 202 5.65 6.73 1.10
C ARG A 202 5.79 5.29 1.58
N TYR A 203 6.72 4.55 0.99
CA TYR A 203 7.21 3.28 1.53
C TYR A 203 8.72 3.12 1.31
N ALA A 204 9.37 2.23 2.06
CA ALA A 204 10.79 1.91 1.89
C ALA A 204 11.08 0.44 2.25
N PRO A 205 11.96 -0.26 1.52
CA PRO A 205 12.49 -1.55 1.97
C PRO A 205 13.40 -1.35 3.18
N ALA A 206 13.37 -2.29 4.12
CA ALA A 206 14.21 -2.30 5.32
C ALA A 206 15.09 -3.54 5.43
N GLY A 207 14.75 -4.63 4.75
CA GLY A 207 15.60 -5.81 4.68
C GLY A 207 15.01 -6.92 3.83
N ASP A 208 15.88 -7.81 3.37
CA ASP A 208 15.56 -9.07 2.71
C ASP A 208 16.69 -10.05 3.00
N PHE A 209 16.52 -10.89 4.03
CA PHE A 209 17.53 -11.83 4.50
C PHE A 209 16.90 -12.99 5.28
N GLU A 210 17.47 -14.20 5.14
CA GLU A 210 17.07 -15.41 5.91
C GLU A 210 15.56 -15.70 5.92
N GLY A 211 14.89 -15.45 4.80
CA GLY A 211 13.45 -15.67 4.68
C GLY A 211 12.61 -14.58 5.37
N THR A 212 13.19 -13.41 5.65
CA THR A 212 12.51 -12.24 6.20
C THR A 212 12.61 -11.09 5.22
N VAL A 213 11.47 -10.51 4.84
CA VAL A 213 11.39 -9.31 4.01
C VAL A 213 10.68 -8.21 4.80
N THR A 214 11.35 -7.09 5.00
CA THR A 214 10.82 -5.98 5.82
C THR A 214 10.60 -4.74 4.96
N TYR A 215 9.45 -4.10 5.14
CA TYR A 215 9.12 -2.79 4.58
C TYR A 215 8.62 -1.84 5.67
N GLY A 216 8.83 -0.55 5.48
CA GLY A 216 8.13 0.50 6.21
C GLY A 216 7.14 1.23 5.31
N ILE A 217 5.94 1.45 5.82
CA ILE A 217 4.88 2.25 5.19
C ILE A 217 4.77 3.55 5.98
N GLY A 218 4.97 4.65 5.28
CA GLY A 218 4.88 5.99 5.82
C GLY A 218 3.44 6.46 5.89
N VAL A 219 2.90 6.57 7.10
CA VAL A 219 1.56 7.10 7.34
C VAL A 219 1.67 8.60 7.54
N GLY A 220 0.85 9.36 6.80
CA GLY A 220 0.85 10.82 6.81
C GLY A 220 0.45 11.40 8.17
N ARG A 221 0.37 12.73 8.24
CA ARG A 221 -0.17 13.42 9.42
C ARG A 221 -1.66 13.70 9.23
N PRO A 222 -2.56 13.12 10.04
CA PRO A 222 -3.99 13.42 9.97
C PRO A 222 -4.31 14.81 10.55
N MET A 223 -5.49 15.36 10.22
CA MET A 223 -6.05 16.52 10.90
C MET A 223 -7.21 16.06 11.78
N PRO A 224 -7.11 16.01 13.12
CA PRO A 224 -6.03 16.41 14.04
C PRO A 224 -4.88 15.39 14.17
N SER A 225 -3.70 15.82 14.60
CA SER A 225 -2.42 15.07 14.51
C SER A 225 -2.17 14.00 15.59
N THR A 226 -3.19 13.51 16.30
CA THR A 226 -3.02 12.51 17.39
C THR A 226 -4.00 11.36 17.24
N VAL A 227 -4.18 10.89 16.01
CA VAL A 227 -5.04 9.74 15.73
C VAL A 227 -4.18 8.50 15.57
N ASN A 228 -4.51 7.46 16.33
CA ASN A 228 -4.02 6.13 16.06
C ASN A 228 -4.69 5.63 14.78
N THR A 229 -3.94 5.63 13.69
CA THR A 229 -4.49 5.27 12.38
C THR A 229 -4.71 3.76 12.29
N ALA A 230 -5.97 3.37 12.19
CA ALA A 230 -6.35 1.98 12.00
C ALA A 230 -5.87 1.46 10.65
N VAL A 231 -5.50 0.18 10.62
CA VAL A 231 -5.12 -0.55 9.42
C VAL A 231 -5.95 -1.82 9.32
N ARG A 232 -6.14 -2.31 8.11
CA ARG A 232 -6.65 -3.66 7.84
C ARG A 232 -5.80 -4.32 6.78
N VAL A 233 -5.83 -5.65 6.74
CA VAL A 233 -5.13 -6.44 5.72
C VAL A 233 -6.12 -7.34 5.00
N TYR A 234 -6.08 -7.25 3.68
CA TYR A 234 -6.75 -8.21 2.79
C TYR A 234 -5.72 -9.16 2.19
N GLU A 235 -6.11 -10.42 2.12
CA GLU A 235 -5.40 -11.43 1.37
C GLU A 235 -6.25 -11.83 0.17
N VAL A 236 -5.66 -11.76 -1.02
CA VAL A 236 -6.33 -12.11 -2.27
C VAL A 236 -5.47 -13.10 -3.04
N GLU A 237 -6.02 -14.28 -3.28
CA GLU A 237 -5.47 -15.30 -4.17
C GLU A 237 -6.08 -15.10 -5.55
N ARG A 238 -5.26 -14.98 -6.58
CA ARG A 238 -5.75 -14.68 -7.93
C ARG A 238 -4.87 -15.25 -9.02
N ILE A 239 -5.47 -15.39 -10.19
CA ILE A 239 -4.77 -15.60 -11.46
C ILE A 239 -4.73 -14.26 -12.18
N GLU A 240 -3.55 -13.83 -12.61
CA GLU A 240 -3.34 -12.63 -13.42
C GLU A 240 -2.39 -12.99 -14.57
N GLN A 241 -2.84 -12.83 -15.82
CA GLN A 241 -2.08 -13.25 -17.00
C GLN A 241 -1.55 -14.70 -16.94
N GLY A 242 -2.31 -15.62 -16.32
CA GLY A 242 -1.92 -17.02 -16.14
C GLY A 242 -0.92 -17.30 -15.01
N ARG A 243 -0.50 -16.27 -14.25
CA ARG A 243 0.33 -16.41 -13.05
C ARG A 243 -0.54 -16.51 -11.81
N HIS A 244 -0.18 -17.40 -10.90
CA HIS A 244 -0.86 -17.56 -9.62
C HIS A 244 -0.22 -16.64 -8.57
N LEU A 245 -0.97 -15.63 -8.13
CA LEU A 245 -0.50 -14.56 -7.26
C LEU A 245 -1.23 -14.57 -5.92
N PHE A 246 -0.48 -14.26 -4.87
CA PHE A 246 -0.92 -14.12 -3.49
C PHE A 246 -0.67 -12.68 -3.05
N VAL A 247 -1.73 -11.88 -2.94
CA VAL A 247 -1.63 -10.46 -2.67
C VAL A 247 -1.93 -10.18 -1.21
N VAL A 248 -0.97 -9.58 -0.50
CA VAL A 248 -1.17 -9.00 0.82
C VAL A 248 -1.38 -7.50 0.65
N ALA A 249 -2.63 -7.04 0.77
CA ALA A 249 -3.02 -5.64 0.65
C ALA A 249 -3.16 -5.00 2.03
N VAL A 250 -2.18 -4.16 2.39
CA VAL A 250 -2.21 -3.37 3.63
C VAL A 250 -2.96 -2.08 3.35
N GLN A 251 -4.07 -1.87 4.06
CA GLN A 251 -4.94 -0.74 3.87
C GLN A 251 -4.93 0.14 5.12
N VAL A 252 -4.69 1.43 4.92
CA VAL A 252 -4.60 2.44 5.98
C VAL A 252 -5.85 3.30 5.92
N ASP A 253 -6.58 3.40 7.04
CA ASP A 253 -7.79 4.20 7.13
C ASP A 253 -7.49 5.66 6.80
N ALA A 254 -8.14 6.18 5.76
CA ALA A 254 -7.95 7.53 5.27
C ALA A 254 -9.04 8.50 5.76
N SER A 255 -9.97 8.04 6.61
CA SER A 255 -11.00 8.89 7.22
C SER A 255 -10.43 10.14 7.91
N PRO A 256 -9.29 10.05 8.65
CA PRO A 256 -8.71 11.22 9.33
C PRO A 256 -8.08 12.30 8.42
N TRP A 257 -8.07 12.11 7.10
CA TRP A 257 -7.53 13.08 6.12
C TRP A 257 -8.63 13.77 5.28
N ARG A 258 -9.88 13.67 5.73
CA ARG A 258 -11.05 14.30 5.09
C ARG A 258 -11.56 15.50 5.85
#